data_AF-A0A4W5M645-F1
#
_entry.id   AF-A0A4W5M645-F1
#
_cell.length_a   1.000
_cell.length_b   1.000
_cell.length_c   1.000
_cell.angle_alpha   90.00
_cell.angle_beta   90.00
_cell.angle_gamma   90.00
#
_symmetry.space_group_name_H-M   'P 1'
#
loop_
_entity.id
_entity.type
_entity.pdbx_description
1 polymer ?
#
loop_
_entity_poly.entity_id
_entity_poly.type
_entity_poly.pdbx_seq_one_letter_code
_entity_poly.pdbx_strand_id
1 'polypeptide(L)'
;MNHSSLDQAIDKEKRLQKVREQAGGDTNPVETNDLDYEDKQKQQDSNLVYEGLRFNLAAESKLSQPLDKALGEWASLLQGSELPSVKNPKQTCTSIALTAALYKLMGKPLQALEAYQLASGLSRRLGDAQGHASSLCLSARLLLELGAPEMAQAQLEEAENCLTPDLNTGGPSLLSVLAKLLRAQLCYSKGQVTHTVLTTLQRELTKRQHKCCYHLSLP
;
A
#
# COMPACT_ATOMS: atom_id res chain seq x y z
N MET A 1 -2.41 25.89 9.43
CA MET A 1 -1.02 25.64 9.90
C MET A 1 -0.01 25.52 8.75
N ASN A 2 -0.25 26.15 7.58
CA ASN A 2 0.63 26.01 6.38
C ASN A 2 1.56 27.22 6.14
N HIS A 3 1.34 28.36 6.80
CA HIS A 3 2.17 29.56 6.61
C HIS A 3 3.61 29.37 7.08
N SER A 4 3.81 28.69 8.23
CA SER A 4 5.13 28.56 8.85
C SER A 4 6.16 27.80 8.02
N SER A 5 5.78 26.85 7.15
CA SER A 5 6.77 26.13 6.34
C SER A 5 7.11 26.86 5.04
N LEU A 6 6.17 27.64 4.52
CA LEU A 6 6.40 28.51 3.37
C LEU A 6 7.35 29.65 3.77
N ASP A 7 7.09 30.26 4.92
CA ASP A 7 7.93 31.34 5.46
C ASP A 7 9.37 30.89 5.71
N GLN A 8 9.56 29.66 6.21
CA GLN A 8 10.90 29.07 6.40
C GLN A 8 11.63 28.79 5.08
N ALA A 9 10.91 28.36 4.04
CA ALA A 9 11.49 28.15 2.71
C ALA A 9 11.92 29.47 2.07
N ILE A 10 11.07 30.51 2.17
CA ILE A 10 11.36 31.85 1.68
C ILE A 10 12.56 32.47 2.42
N ASP A 11 12.66 32.26 3.73
CA ASP A 11 13.77 32.80 4.52
C ASP A 11 15.10 32.10 4.22
N LYS A 12 15.06 30.79 3.91
CA LYS A 12 16.23 30.02 3.46
C LYS A 12 16.69 30.50 2.07
N GLU A 13 15.76 30.73 1.14
CA GLU A 13 16.03 31.27 -0.20
C GLU A 13 16.71 32.65 -0.13
N LYS A 14 16.16 33.57 0.69
CA LYS A 14 16.73 34.92 0.90
C LYS A 14 18.15 34.88 1.48
N ARG A 15 18.45 33.90 2.35
CA ARG A 15 19.81 33.73 2.90
C ARG A 15 20.78 33.23 1.86
N LEU A 16 20.38 32.27 1.02
CA LEU A 16 21.21 31.76 -0.08
C LEU A 16 21.49 32.86 -1.11
N GLN A 17 20.50 33.70 -1.40
CA GLN A 17 20.66 34.82 -2.34
C GLN A 17 21.64 35.87 -1.81
N LYS A 18 21.60 36.21 -0.51
CA LYS A 18 22.58 37.10 0.12
C LYS A 18 24.01 36.54 0.12
N VAL A 19 24.17 35.23 0.32
CA VAL A 19 25.49 34.57 0.23
C VAL A 19 26.03 34.61 -1.19
N ARG A 20 25.16 34.47 -2.19
CA ARG A 20 25.50 34.55 -3.62
C ARG A 20 25.89 35.97 -4.05
N GLU A 21 25.21 36.98 -3.52
CA GLU A 21 25.53 38.39 -3.72
C GLU A 21 26.85 38.79 -3.03
N GLN A 22 27.12 38.27 -1.83
CA GLN A 22 28.38 38.49 -1.12
C GLN A 22 29.58 37.76 -1.77
N ALA A 23 29.34 36.62 -2.43
CA ALA A 23 30.36 35.92 -3.21
C ALA A 23 30.68 36.60 -4.57
N GLY A 24 29.89 37.60 -4.99
CA GLY A 24 30.10 38.36 -6.23
C GLY A 24 31.05 39.55 -6.12
N GLY A 25 31.65 39.78 -4.95
CA GLY A 25 32.49 40.94 -4.67
C GLY A 25 33.90 40.59 -4.21
N ASP A 26 34.69 39.88 -5.02
CA ASP A 26 36.09 40.24 -5.29
C ASP A 26 36.76 39.25 -6.28
N THR A 27 37.45 39.82 -7.26
CA THR A 27 38.43 39.25 -8.19
C THR A 27 38.40 37.74 -8.46
N ASN A 28 37.71 37.31 -9.53
CA ASN A 28 38.06 36.05 -10.21
C ASN A 28 38.60 36.35 -11.61
N PRO A 29 39.69 35.68 -12.05
CA PRO A 29 40.14 35.78 -13.44
C PRO A 29 39.00 35.28 -14.32
N VAL A 30 38.80 35.92 -15.47
CA VAL A 30 37.79 35.49 -16.44
C VAL A 30 38.15 34.09 -16.91
N GLU A 31 37.53 33.07 -16.29
CA GLU A 31 37.60 31.67 -16.71
C GLU A 31 36.90 31.58 -18.08
N THR A 32 37.68 31.63 -19.15
CA THR A 32 37.25 31.46 -20.56
C THR A 32 36.84 30.02 -20.91
N ASN A 33 36.50 29.20 -19.92
CA ASN A 33 36.24 27.79 -20.09
C ASN A 33 34.72 27.52 -20.02
N ASP A 34 34.08 27.47 -21.19
CA ASP A 34 32.62 27.22 -21.32
C ASP A 34 32.18 25.90 -20.65
N LEU A 35 33.09 24.94 -20.50
CA LEU A 35 32.86 23.64 -19.87
C LEU A 35 32.59 23.74 -18.36
N ASP A 36 33.30 24.60 -17.63
CA ASP A 36 33.09 24.76 -16.18
C ASP A 36 31.77 25.48 -15.87
N TYR A 37 31.31 26.33 -16.79
CA TYR A 37 30.02 27.01 -16.65
C TYR A 37 28.86 26.03 -16.82
N GLU A 38 28.90 25.16 -17.84
CA GLU A 38 27.89 24.11 -18.05
C GLU A 38 27.83 23.13 -16.87
N ASP A 39 28.96 22.74 -16.29
CA ASP A 39 28.99 21.82 -15.15
C ASP A 39 28.45 22.47 -13.87
N LYS A 40 28.77 23.75 -13.62
CA LYS A 40 28.18 24.53 -12.51
C LYS A 40 26.66 24.68 -12.69
N GLN A 41 26.17 24.86 -13.91
CA GLN A 41 24.73 24.97 -14.20
C GLN A 41 24.01 23.63 -14.02
N LYS A 42 24.56 22.52 -14.55
CA LYS A 42 24.03 21.15 -14.33
C LYS A 42 23.98 20.77 -12.86
N GLN A 43 24.99 21.16 -12.07
CA GLN A 43 25.00 20.95 -10.62
C GLN A 43 23.92 21.77 -9.92
N GLN A 44 23.71 23.03 -10.30
CA GLN A 44 22.63 23.86 -9.75
C GLN A 44 21.25 23.30 -10.10
N ASP A 45 21.03 22.90 -11.35
CA ASP A 45 19.78 22.29 -11.79
C ASP A 45 19.51 20.97 -11.04
N SER A 46 20.54 20.13 -10.87
CA SER A 46 20.44 18.89 -10.09
C SER A 46 20.13 19.16 -8.61
N ASN A 47 20.69 20.23 -8.04
CA ASN A 47 20.46 20.59 -6.64
C ASN A 47 19.06 21.17 -6.41
N LEU A 48 18.53 21.94 -7.38
CA LEU A 48 17.13 22.42 -7.37
C LEU A 48 16.13 21.27 -7.48
N VAL A 49 16.40 20.29 -8.37
CA VAL A 49 15.59 19.07 -8.47
C VAL A 49 15.62 18.30 -7.14
N TYR A 50 16.79 18.17 -6.52
CA TYR A 50 16.94 17.50 -5.23
C TYR A 50 16.19 18.21 -4.09
N GLU A 51 16.30 19.53 -3.97
CA GLU A 51 15.57 20.33 -2.97
C GLU A 51 14.05 20.23 -3.21
N GLY A 52 13.60 20.28 -4.48
CA GLY A 52 12.19 20.11 -4.84
C GLY A 52 11.65 18.73 -4.46
N LEU A 53 12.40 17.66 -4.74
CA LEU A 53 12.05 16.29 -4.34
C LEU A 53 12.00 16.16 -2.81
N ARG A 54 12.98 16.73 -2.09
CA ARG A 54 12.97 16.75 -0.61
C ARG A 54 11.78 17.50 -0.04
N PHE A 55 11.43 18.64 -0.63
CA PHE A 55 10.27 19.42 -0.20
C PHE A 55 8.97 18.65 -0.38
N ASN A 56 8.78 18.04 -1.55
CA ASN A 56 7.60 17.22 -1.84
C ASN A 56 7.52 16.01 -0.90
N LEU A 57 8.63 15.28 -0.71
CA LEU A 57 8.68 14.13 0.20
C LEU A 57 8.38 14.54 1.66
N ALA A 58 8.88 15.70 2.10
CA ALA A 58 8.59 16.23 3.43
C ALA A 58 7.12 16.63 3.59
N ALA A 59 6.50 17.19 2.55
CA ALA A 59 5.08 17.51 2.54
C ALA A 59 4.22 16.23 2.60
N GLU A 60 4.53 15.22 1.78
CA GLU A 60 3.85 13.92 1.78
C GLU A 60 4.02 13.17 3.10
N SER A 61 5.22 13.23 3.70
CA SER A 61 5.47 12.67 5.03
C SER A 61 4.59 13.32 6.10
N LYS A 62 4.41 14.65 6.07
CA LYS A 62 3.53 15.35 7.02
C LYS A 62 2.07 14.90 6.91
N LEU A 63 1.60 14.57 5.70
CA LEU A 63 0.23 14.08 5.51
C LEU A 63 -0.01 12.69 6.12
N SER A 64 1.01 11.82 6.16
CA SER A 64 0.88 10.49 6.76
C SER A 64 1.11 10.46 8.26
N GLN A 65 1.71 11.50 8.87
CA GLN A 65 2.02 11.54 10.30
C GLN A 65 0.88 11.11 11.25
N PRO A 66 -0.38 11.56 11.08
CA PRO A 66 -1.45 11.12 11.97
C PRO A 66 -1.76 9.63 11.81
N LEU A 67 -1.67 9.09 10.59
CA LEU A 67 -1.82 7.67 10.32
C LEU A 67 -0.66 6.87 10.95
N ASP A 68 0.56 7.36 10.82
CA ASP A 68 1.77 6.71 11.36
C ASP A 68 1.72 6.61 12.89
N LYS A 69 1.23 7.66 13.55
CA LYS A 69 0.97 7.65 14.99
C LYS A 69 -0.11 6.64 15.38
N ALA A 70 -1.25 6.65 14.68
CA ALA A 70 -2.35 5.73 14.94
C ALA A 70 -1.92 4.26 14.75
N LEU A 71 -1.14 3.98 13.71
CA LEU A 71 -0.59 2.66 13.45
C LEU A 71 0.33 2.20 14.59
N GLY A 72 1.23 3.07 15.06
CA GLY A 72 2.11 2.80 16.19
C GLY A 72 1.35 2.55 17.50
N GLU A 73 0.30 3.33 17.77
CA GLU A 73 -0.58 3.13 18.93
C GLU A 73 -1.28 1.77 18.86
N TRP A 74 -1.88 1.41 17.71
CA TRP A 74 -2.49 0.10 17.53
C TRP A 74 -1.46 -1.03 17.63
N ALA A 75 -0.27 -0.88 17.05
CA ALA A 75 0.79 -1.88 17.18
C ALA A 75 1.13 -2.11 18.65
N SER A 76 1.35 -1.05 19.43
CA SER A 76 1.64 -1.15 20.86
C SER A 76 0.50 -1.78 21.67
N LEU A 77 -0.75 -1.42 21.36
CA LEU A 77 -1.95 -1.96 22.01
C LEU A 77 -2.13 -3.46 21.70
N LEU A 78 -1.79 -3.86 20.48
CA LEU A 78 -2.04 -5.20 19.95
C LEU A 78 -0.86 -6.16 20.14
N GLN A 79 0.29 -5.70 20.67
CA GLN A 79 1.47 -6.51 20.96
C GLN A 79 1.21 -7.60 22.02
N GLY A 80 0.30 -7.36 22.97
CA GLY A 80 -0.04 -8.32 24.02
C GLY A 80 -0.78 -9.56 23.49
N SER A 81 -0.63 -10.70 24.18
CA SER A 81 -1.36 -11.93 23.83
C SER A 81 -2.85 -11.88 24.18
N GLU A 82 -3.25 -11.01 25.10
CA GLU A 82 -4.62 -10.89 25.57
C GLU A 82 -5.50 -10.14 24.57
N LEU A 83 -6.83 -10.34 24.69
CA LEU A 83 -7.78 -9.61 23.86
C LEU A 83 -7.72 -8.12 24.26
N PRO A 84 -7.43 -7.20 23.34
CA PRO A 84 -7.25 -5.79 23.67
C PRO A 84 -8.55 -5.22 24.24
N SER A 85 -8.43 -4.42 25.31
CA SER A 85 -9.55 -3.69 25.92
C SER A 85 -9.94 -2.50 25.04
N VAL A 86 -10.56 -2.78 23.89
CA VAL A 86 -11.12 -1.79 22.98
C VAL A 86 -12.64 -1.76 23.10
N LYS A 87 -13.24 -0.56 23.00
CA LYS A 87 -14.70 -0.39 23.11
C LYS A 87 -15.48 -1.22 22.09
N ASN A 88 -14.99 -1.29 20.85
CA ASN A 88 -15.57 -2.12 19.80
C ASN A 88 -14.48 -2.73 18.92
N PRO A 89 -14.12 -4.01 19.15
CA PRO A 89 -12.99 -4.62 18.46
C PRO A 89 -13.23 -4.86 16.97
N LYS A 90 -14.49 -5.07 16.54
CA LYS A 90 -14.83 -5.21 15.12
C LYS A 90 -14.61 -3.89 14.38
N GLN A 91 -15.09 -2.78 14.94
CA GLN A 91 -14.84 -1.44 14.38
C GLN A 91 -13.36 -1.09 14.36
N THR A 92 -12.61 -1.45 15.40
CA THR A 92 -11.15 -1.27 15.42
C THR A 92 -10.50 -2.01 14.27
N CYS A 93 -10.88 -3.26 14.00
CA CYS A 93 -10.35 -4.01 12.86
C CYS A 93 -10.66 -3.34 11.51
N THR A 94 -11.90 -2.90 11.30
CA THR A 94 -12.28 -2.17 10.08
C THR A 94 -11.49 -0.86 9.94
N SER A 95 -11.31 -0.12 11.05
CA SER A 95 -10.51 1.11 11.06
C SER A 95 -9.06 0.86 10.67
N ILE A 96 -8.43 -0.19 11.20
CA ILE A 96 -7.04 -0.55 10.85
C ILE A 96 -6.96 -0.94 9.36
N ALA A 97 -7.92 -1.71 8.85
CA ALA A 97 -7.96 -2.08 7.43
C ALA A 97 -8.17 -0.87 6.50
N LEU A 98 -8.97 0.12 6.91
CA LEU A 98 -9.12 1.38 6.18
C LEU A 98 -7.82 2.19 6.17
N THR A 99 -7.10 2.24 7.30
CA THR A 99 -5.76 2.83 7.36
C THR A 99 -4.80 2.17 6.38
N ALA A 100 -4.84 0.84 6.27
CA ALA A 100 -4.04 0.10 5.28
C ALA A 100 -4.38 0.52 3.83
N ALA A 101 -5.67 0.65 3.51
CA ALA A 101 -6.12 1.11 2.20
C ALA A 101 -5.67 2.55 1.91
N LEU A 102 -5.71 3.45 2.90
CA LEU A 102 -5.21 4.82 2.78
C LEU A 102 -3.71 4.84 2.52
N TYR A 103 -2.92 4.06 3.26
CA TYR A 103 -1.48 3.95 3.00
C TYR A 103 -1.17 3.46 1.58
N LYS A 104 -1.95 2.49 1.08
CA LYS A 104 -1.82 2.04 -0.31
C LYS A 104 -2.06 3.19 -1.30
N LEU A 105 -3.12 3.98 -1.10
CA LEU A 105 -3.42 5.14 -1.95
C LEU A 105 -2.34 6.23 -1.88
N MET A 106 -1.67 6.35 -0.74
CA MET A 106 -0.55 7.28 -0.55
C MET A 106 0.79 6.75 -1.07
N GLY A 107 0.83 5.59 -1.75
CA GLY A 107 2.07 5.00 -2.24
C GLY A 107 2.99 4.49 -1.13
N LYS A 108 2.43 4.11 0.02
CA LYS A 108 3.13 3.60 1.22
C LYS A 108 2.83 2.12 1.45
N PRO A 109 3.28 1.22 0.56
CA PRO A 109 2.85 -0.18 0.58
C PRO A 109 3.38 -0.96 1.80
N LEU A 110 4.52 -0.57 2.38
CA LEU A 110 5.06 -1.23 3.57
C LEU A 110 4.20 -0.95 4.81
N GLN A 111 3.80 0.30 5.03
CA GLN A 111 2.87 0.66 6.10
C GLN A 111 1.49 0.03 5.90
N ALA A 112 1.03 -0.07 4.64
CA ALA A 112 -0.22 -0.77 4.33
C ALA A 112 -0.15 -2.26 4.69
N LEU A 113 0.98 -2.92 4.41
CA LEU A 113 1.21 -4.31 4.78
C LEU A 113 1.15 -4.53 6.30
N GLU A 114 1.87 -3.69 7.05
CA GLU A 114 1.86 -3.72 8.52
C GLU A 114 0.44 -3.55 9.07
N ALA A 115 -0.31 -2.57 8.55
CA ALA A 115 -1.69 -2.34 8.96
C ALA A 115 -2.60 -3.54 8.66
N TYR A 116 -2.51 -4.16 7.46
CA TYR A 116 -3.29 -5.37 7.17
C TYR A 116 -2.91 -6.55 8.06
N GLN A 117 -1.63 -6.69 8.44
CA GLN A 117 -1.19 -7.73 9.39
C GLN A 117 -1.77 -7.51 10.79
N LEU A 118 -1.81 -6.26 11.27
CA LEU A 118 -2.44 -5.92 12.55
C LEU A 118 -3.95 -6.19 12.54
N ALA A 119 -4.64 -5.78 11.46
CA ALA A 119 -6.06 -6.08 11.29
C ALA A 119 -6.33 -7.59 11.27
N SER A 120 -5.54 -8.33 10.48
CA SER A 120 -5.59 -9.79 10.40
C SER A 120 -5.40 -10.46 11.77
N GLY A 121 -4.38 -10.06 12.53
CA GLY A 121 -4.11 -10.59 13.86
C GLY A 121 -5.21 -10.27 14.88
N LEU A 122 -5.84 -9.09 14.79
CA LEU A 122 -6.99 -8.74 15.60
C LEU A 122 -8.23 -9.57 15.23
N SER A 123 -8.58 -9.66 13.95
CA SER A 123 -9.70 -10.52 13.48
C SER A 123 -9.53 -11.98 13.94
N ARG A 124 -8.31 -12.52 13.86
CA ARG A 124 -8.01 -13.88 14.32
C ARG A 124 -8.27 -14.05 15.82
N ARG A 125 -7.83 -13.10 16.66
CA ARG A 125 -8.11 -13.11 18.11
C ARG A 125 -9.59 -12.99 18.44
N LEU A 126 -10.38 -12.35 17.57
CA LEU A 126 -11.82 -12.21 17.71
C LEU A 126 -12.62 -13.41 17.18
N GLY A 127 -11.96 -14.39 16.57
CA GLY A 127 -12.64 -15.49 15.87
C GLY A 127 -13.37 -15.06 14.59
N ASP A 128 -13.06 -13.88 14.05
CA ASP A 128 -13.63 -13.37 12.80
C ASP A 128 -12.85 -13.91 11.60
N ALA A 129 -13.20 -15.12 11.16
CA ALA A 129 -12.56 -15.78 10.02
C ALA A 129 -12.69 -14.99 8.71
N GLN A 130 -13.82 -14.31 8.49
CA GLN A 130 -14.05 -13.50 7.27
C GLN A 130 -13.17 -12.25 7.27
N GLY A 131 -13.09 -11.52 8.38
CA GLY A 131 -12.21 -10.35 8.51
C GLY A 131 -10.72 -10.71 8.41
N HIS A 132 -10.34 -11.85 8.99
CA HIS A 132 -8.98 -12.39 8.91
C HIS A 132 -8.61 -12.74 7.47
N ALA A 133 -9.43 -13.56 6.79
CA ALA A 133 -9.22 -13.93 5.39
C ALA A 133 -9.25 -12.72 4.44
N SER A 134 -10.11 -11.72 4.70
CA SER A 134 -10.15 -10.48 3.91
C SER A 134 -8.85 -9.70 4.02
N SER A 135 -8.33 -9.54 5.23
CA SER A 135 -7.09 -8.80 5.47
C SER A 135 -5.89 -9.51 4.82
N LEU A 136 -5.84 -10.85 4.91
CA LEU A 136 -4.84 -11.67 4.23
C LEU A 136 -4.94 -11.56 2.69
N CYS A 137 -6.14 -11.62 2.11
CA CYS A 137 -6.32 -11.44 0.66
C CYS A 137 -5.83 -10.07 0.18
N LEU A 138 -6.14 -9.00 0.93
CA LEU A 138 -5.71 -7.64 0.56
C LEU A 138 -4.20 -7.46 0.70
N SER A 139 -3.61 -8.05 1.74
CA SER A 139 -2.16 -8.10 1.93
C SER A 139 -1.46 -8.92 0.83
N ALA A 140 -2.00 -10.08 0.45
CA ALA A 140 -1.46 -10.90 -0.64
C ALA A 140 -1.50 -10.17 -1.98
N ARG A 141 -2.59 -9.44 -2.27
CA ARG A 141 -2.68 -8.56 -3.44
C ARG A 141 -1.55 -7.53 -3.46
N LEU A 142 -1.31 -6.87 -2.32
CA LEU A 142 -0.27 -5.86 -2.20
C LEU A 142 1.14 -6.45 -2.38
N LEU A 143 1.37 -7.65 -1.87
CA LEU A 143 2.64 -8.38 -2.09
C LEU A 143 2.86 -8.75 -3.56
N LEU A 144 1.81 -9.14 -4.28
CA LEU A 144 1.90 -9.37 -5.72
C LEU A 144 2.21 -8.08 -6.49
N GLU A 145 1.62 -6.95 -6.10
CA GLU A 145 1.93 -5.62 -6.67
C GLU A 145 3.38 -5.21 -6.39
N LEU A 146 3.96 -5.64 -5.26
CA LEU A 146 5.36 -5.41 -4.89
C LEU A 146 6.35 -6.40 -5.52
N GLY A 147 5.87 -7.39 -6.28
CA GLY A 147 6.74 -8.41 -6.86
C GLY A 147 7.28 -9.45 -5.87
N ALA A 148 6.55 -9.70 -4.78
CA ALA A 148 6.87 -10.72 -3.76
C ALA A 148 5.88 -11.89 -3.74
N PRO A 149 5.82 -12.72 -4.81
CA PRO A 149 4.81 -13.76 -4.96
C PRO A 149 4.94 -14.92 -3.95
N GLU A 150 6.12 -15.17 -3.37
CA GLU A 150 6.33 -16.18 -2.34
C GLU A 150 5.60 -15.83 -1.05
N MET A 151 5.72 -14.58 -0.60
CA MET A 151 5.02 -14.08 0.58
C MET A 151 3.50 -14.00 0.34
N ALA A 152 3.10 -13.61 -0.87
CA ALA A 152 1.68 -13.57 -1.25
C ALA A 152 1.04 -14.97 -1.23
N GLN A 153 1.79 -16.00 -1.64
CA GLN A 153 1.30 -17.39 -1.63
C GLN A 153 0.95 -17.84 -0.22
N ALA A 154 1.86 -17.64 0.75
CA ALA A 154 1.65 -18.06 2.12
C ALA A 154 0.40 -17.42 2.75
N GLN A 155 0.20 -16.11 2.51
CA GLN A 155 -0.99 -15.40 3.00
C GLN A 155 -2.27 -15.85 2.32
N LEU A 156 -2.21 -16.17 1.02
CA LEU A 156 -3.38 -16.64 0.28
C LEU A 156 -3.80 -18.05 0.71
N GLU A 157 -2.84 -18.94 0.98
CA GLU A 157 -3.10 -20.27 1.52
C GLU A 157 -3.75 -20.19 2.91
N GLU A 158 -3.24 -19.32 3.79
CA GLU A 158 -3.88 -19.07 5.09
C GLU A 158 -5.30 -18.51 4.92
N ALA A 159 -5.51 -17.55 4.02
CA ALA A 159 -6.83 -16.97 3.76
C ALA A 159 -7.85 -18.01 3.26
N GLU A 160 -7.44 -18.89 2.35
CA GLU A 160 -8.29 -19.96 1.83
C GLU A 160 -8.63 -21.00 2.90
N ASN A 161 -7.69 -21.33 3.78
CA ASN A 161 -7.95 -22.25 4.90
C ASN A 161 -8.98 -21.68 5.89
N CYS A 162 -8.99 -20.36 6.10
CA CYS A 162 -10.00 -19.68 6.91
C CYS A 162 -11.38 -19.64 6.23
N LEU A 163 -11.42 -19.69 4.91
CA LEU A 163 -12.64 -19.75 4.09
C LEU A 163 -13.01 -21.21 3.83
N THR A 164 -13.28 -21.98 4.88
CA THR A 164 -13.82 -23.34 4.71
C THR A 164 -15.05 -23.27 3.79
N PRO A 165 -15.20 -24.19 2.81
CA PRO A 165 -16.35 -24.17 1.92
C PRO A 165 -17.58 -24.56 2.73
N ASP A 166 -18.34 -23.57 3.20
CA ASP A 166 -19.67 -23.81 3.73
C ASP A 166 -20.53 -24.38 2.59
N LEU A 167 -20.73 -25.69 2.61
CA LEU A 167 -21.55 -26.42 1.65
C LEU A 167 -23.03 -25.99 1.67
N ASN A 168 -23.42 -25.17 2.65
CA ASN A 168 -24.81 -24.81 2.94
C ASN A 168 -25.20 -23.36 2.57
N THR A 169 -24.27 -22.51 2.14
CA THR A 169 -24.55 -21.10 1.86
C THR A 169 -24.53 -20.82 0.36
N GLY A 170 -25.61 -20.23 -0.13
CA GLY A 170 -25.84 -20.00 -1.55
C GLY A 170 -24.72 -19.20 -2.23
N GLY A 171 -24.02 -19.86 -3.18
CA GLY A 171 -23.10 -19.21 -4.11
C GLY A 171 -21.73 -18.85 -3.54
N PRO A 172 -20.73 -18.60 -4.40
CA PRO A 172 -19.39 -18.23 -3.95
C PRO A 172 -19.41 -16.83 -3.33
N SER A 173 -18.90 -16.69 -2.10
CA SER A 173 -18.71 -15.38 -1.46
C SER A 173 -17.76 -14.51 -2.28
N LEU A 174 -17.93 -13.18 -2.22
CA LEU A 174 -17.03 -12.23 -2.89
C LEU A 174 -15.56 -12.47 -2.51
N LEU A 175 -15.32 -12.80 -1.24
CA LEU A 175 -13.99 -13.09 -0.71
C LEU A 175 -13.39 -14.38 -1.30
N SER A 176 -14.20 -15.43 -1.49
CA SER A 176 -13.78 -16.66 -2.19
C SER A 176 -13.43 -16.38 -3.66
N VAL A 177 -14.20 -15.53 -4.34
CA VAL A 177 -13.90 -15.09 -5.72
C VAL A 177 -12.60 -14.30 -5.76
N LEU A 178 -12.38 -13.39 -4.79
CA LEU A 178 -11.14 -12.63 -4.67
C LEU A 178 -9.93 -13.54 -4.47
N ALA A 179 -10.01 -14.52 -3.57
CA ALA A 179 -8.92 -15.47 -3.33
C ALA A 179 -8.56 -16.24 -4.60
N LYS A 180 -9.56 -16.77 -5.33
CA LYS A 180 -9.35 -17.44 -6.63
C LYS A 180 -8.70 -16.53 -7.67
N LEU A 181 -9.09 -15.25 -7.74
CA LEU A 181 -8.50 -14.29 -8.67
C LEU A 181 -7.02 -14.05 -8.34
N LEU A 182 -6.69 -13.85 -7.06
CA LEU A 182 -5.32 -13.67 -6.61
C LEU A 182 -4.47 -14.91 -6.87
N ARG A 183 -5.06 -16.10 -6.73
CA ARG A 183 -4.40 -17.37 -7.07
C ARG A 183 -4.02 -17.41 -8.56
N ALA A 184 -4.93 -17.01 -9.44
CA ALA A 184 -4.66 -16.93 -10.87
C ALA A 184 -3.56 -15.91 -11.19
N GLN A 185 -3.59 -14.73 -10.56
CA GLN A 185 -2.54 -13.71 -10.71
C GLN A 185 -1.17 -14.22 -10.24
N LEU A 186 -1.14 -14.97 -9.14
CA LEU A 186 0.08 -15.58 -8.62
C LEU A 186 0.67 -16.61 -9.60
N CYS A 187 -0.16 -17.51 -10.15
CA CYS A 187 0.27 -18.47 -11.17
C CYS A 187 0.84 -17.77 -12.41
N TYR A 188 0.22 -16.67 -12.83
CA TYR A 188 0.72 -15.84 -13.92
C TYR A 188 2.09 -15.23 -13.59
N SER A 189 2.23 -14.62 -12.40
CA SER A 189 3.50 -14.00 -11.97
C SER A 189 4.67 -14.99 -11.85
N LYS A 190 4.39 -16.25 -11.53
CA LYS A 190 5.40 -17.32 -11.43
C LYS A 190 5.76 -17.98 -12.76
N GLY A 191 5.17 -17.54 -13.88
CA GLY A 191 5.40 -18.16 -15.19
C GLY A 191 4.81 -19.58 -15.33
N GLN A 192 3.98 -20.03 -14.37
CA GLN A 192 3.23 -21.28 -14.47
C GLN A 192 1.96 -21.05 -15.30
N VAL A 193 2.13 -20.66 -16.56
CA VAL A 193 1.02 -20.54 -17.51
C VAL A 193 1.04 -21.75 -18.44
N THR A 194 0.67 -22.90 -17.91
CA THR A 194 0.00 -23.93 -18.69
C THR A 194 -1.14 -24.51 -17.85
N HIS A 195 -2.36 -24.45 -18.39
CA HIS A 195 -3.56 -25.17 -17.92
C HIS A 195 -4.40 -24.61 -16.76
N THR A 196 -3.86 -23.99 -15.71
CA THR A 196 -4.65 -23.72 -14.47
C THR A 196 -5.56 -22.48 -14.53
N VAL A 197 -5.10 -21.37 -15.11
CA VAL A 197 -5.89 -20.11 -15.17
C VAL A 197 -7.05 -20.22 -16.15
N LEU A 198 -6.83 -20.86 -17.30
CA LEU A 198 -7.89 -21.15 -18.28
C LEU A 198 -8.93 -22.09 -17.68
N THR A 199 -8.53 -23.19 -17.05
CA THR A 199 -9.50 -24.16 -16.49
C THR A 199 -10.32 -23.62 -15.33
N THR A 200 -9.76 -22.74 -14.49
CA THR A 200 -10.48 -22.15 -13.34
C THR A 200 -11.49 -21.08 -13.75
N LEU A 201 -11.10 -20.17 -14.64
CA LEU A 201 -12.02 -19.18 -15.22
C LEU A 201 -13.11 -19.85 -16.06
N GLN A 202 -12.74 -20.85 -16.86
CA GLN A 202 -13.67 -21.57 -17.74
C GLN A 202 -14.67 -22.42 -16.96
N ARG A 203 -14.26 -23.01 -15.82
CA ARG A 203 -15.15 -23.74 -14.88
C ARG A 203 -16.10 -22.82 -14.13
N GLU A 204 -15.66 -21.62 -13.73
CA GLU A 204 -16.53 -20.65 -13.05
C GLU A 204 -17.51 -19.98 -14.03
N LEU A 205 -17.09 -19.73 -15.28
CA LEU A 205 -17.95 -19.24 -16.36
C LEU A 205 -19.01 -20.29 -16.76
N THR A 206 -18.65 -21.57 -16.89
CA THR A 206 -19.64 -22.63 -17.15
C THR A 206 -20.63 -22.79 -16.00
N LYS A 207 -20.18 -22.76 -14.74
CA LYS A 207 -21.08 -22.78 -13.58
C LYS A 207 -22.08 -21.62 -13.57
N ARG A 208 -21.67 -20.41 -13.99
CA ARG A 208 -22.57 -19.25 -14.12
C ARG A 208 -23.56 -19.42 -15.28
N GLN A 209 -23.11 -19.92 -16.43
CA GLN A 209 -24.00 -20.19 -17.56
C GLN A 209 -25.08 -21.22 -17.23
N HIS A 210 -24.72 -22.32 -16.57
CA HIS A 210 -25.70 -23.32 -16.14
C HIS A 210 -26.72 -22.74 -15.14
N LYS A 211 -26.30 -21.94 -14.15
CA LYS A 211 -27.23 -21.26 -13.22
C LYS A 211 -28.18 -20.28 -13.91
N CYS A 212 -27.71 -19.52 -14.90
CA CYS A 212 -28.58 -18.63 -15.68
C CYS A 212 -29.60 -19.42 -16.51
N CYS A 213 -29.22 -20.58 -17.06
CA CYS A 213 -30.14 -21.42 -17.84
C CYS A 213 -31.24 -22.06 -16.99
N TYR A 214 -30.98 -22.43 -15.72
CA TYR A 214 -32.00 -23.01 -14.85
C TYR A 214 -33.02 -21.99 -14.29
N HIS A 215 -32.66 -20.71 -14.19
CA HIS A 215 -33.60 -19.66 -13.76
C HIS A 215 -34.50 -19.12 -14.90
N LEU A 216 -34.16 -19.42 -16.15
CA LEU A 216 -34.96 -19.08 -17.34
C LEU A 216 -35.85 -20.24 -17.82
N SER A 217 -35.87 -21.37 -17.10
CA SER A 217 -36.59 -22.60 -17.51
C SER A 217 -37.52 -23.18 -16.45
N LEU A 218 -37.83 -22.46 -15.37
CA LEU A 218 -39.00 -22.77 -14.55
C LEU A 218 -40.19 -21.88 -14.99
N PRO A 219 -41.32 -22.46 -15.40
CA PRO A 219 -42.58 -21.75 -15.70
C PRO A 219 -43.28 -21.21 -14.46
#